data_AF-A0AA42JYL1-F1
#
_entry.id   AF-A0AA42JYL1-F1
#
_cell.length_a   1.000
_cell.length_b   1.000
_cell.length_c   1.000
_cell.angle_alpha   90.00
_cell.angle_beta   90.00
_cell.angle_gamma   90.00
#
_symmetry.space_group_name_H-M   'P 1'
#
loop_
_entity.id
_entity.type
_entity.pdbx_description
1 polymer ?
#
loop_
_entity_poly.entity_id
_entity_poly.type
_entity_poly.pdbx_seq_one_letter_code
_entity_poly.pdbx_strand_id
1 'polypeptide(L)'
;MTHPLPLYSNTRFIAIRLVPDEDVILSLRQQIAHHRLQAAFIAGSVGSLTNVALRFAGQDITHHTTGKFEIVSLIGTLDAQGEHLHLAIADETGKVLGGHMMPGCTVRTTLELVIGELEKTNFTREPCPLSGYEELIITSR
;
A
#
# COMPACT_ATOMS: atom_id res chain seq x y z
N MET A 1 -21.90 19.50 19.40
CA MET A 1 -21.00 18.42 18.97
C MET A 1 -19.64 19.04 18.73
N THR A 2 -18.68 18.79 19.61
CA THR A 2 -17.31 19.31 19.46
C THR A 2 -16.66 18.52 18.33
N HIS A 3 -16.46 19.14 17.16
CA HIS A 3 -15.57 18.57 16.17
C HIS A 3 -14.18 18.51 16.81
N PRO A 4 -13.56 17.33 16.95
CA PRO A 4 -12.19 17.25 17.45
C PRO A 4 -11.31 18.08 16.51
N LEU A 5 -10.38 18.84 17.10
CA LEU A 5 -9.41 19.63 16.35
C LEU A 5 -8.76 18.75 15.27
N PRO A 6 -8.46 19.31 14.08
CA PRO A 6 -7.77 18.56 13.03
C PRO A 6 -6.47 17.95 13.57
N LEU A 7 -6.30 16.65 13.32
CA LEU A 7 -5.11 15.88 13.64
C LEU A 7 -3.97 16.27 12.69
N TYR A 8 -3.23 17.31 13.05
CA TYR A 8 -2.01 17.66 12.34
C TYR A 8 -0.84 16.80 12.82
N SER A 9 -0.07 16.28 11.87
CA SER A 9 1.16 15.55 12.14
C SER A 9 2.28 16.03 11.21
N ASN A 10 3.51 16.02 11.74
CA ASN A 10 4.69 16.03 10.89
C ASN A 10 4.81 14.68 10.18
N THR A 11 5.57 14.65 9.08
CA THR A 11 5.86 13.42 8.34
C THR A 11 7.34 13.09 8.42
N ARG A 12 7.63 11.83 8.75
CA ARG A 12 8.94 11.21 8.60
C ARG A 12 8.94 10.36 7.34
N PHE A 13 9.92 10.54 6.46
CA PHE A 13 10.05 9.77 5.23
C PHE A 13 11.14 8.71 5.34
N ILE A 14 10.90 7.55 4.76
CA ILE A 14 11.82 6.42 4.67
C ILE A 14 11.90 6.02 3.19
N ALA A 15 13.11 6.04 2.63
CA ALA A 15 13.36 5.59 1.27
C ALA A 15 13.92 4.17 1.30
N ILE A 16 13.34 3.27 0.49
CA ILE A 16 13.80 1.90 0.33
C ILE A 16 13.81 1.52 -1.15
N ARG A 17 14.55 0.47 -1.47
CA ARG A 17 14.52 -0.20 -2.77
C ARG A 17 14.30 -1.68 -2.54
N LEU A 18 13.29 -2.23 -3.21
CA LEU A 18 13.11 -3.67 -3.33
C LEU A 18 13.83 -4.18 -4.58
N VAL A 19 14.37 -5.39 -4.48
CA VAL A 19 15.15 -6.07 -5.51
C VAL A 19 14.30 -7.15 -6.20
N PRO A 20 14.76 -7.70 -7.34
CA PRO A 20 14.00 -8.72 -8.06
C PRO A 20 13.54 -9.87 -7.18
N ASP A 21 12.36 -10.41 -7.52
CA ASP A 21 11.67 -11.53 -6.87
C ASP A 21 11.13 -11.28 -5.45
N GLU A 22 11.41 -10.12 -4.85
CA GLU A 22 10.76 -9.74 -3.59
C GLU A 22 9.26 -9.49 -3.78
N ASP A 23 8.45 -10.06 -2.88
CA ASP A 23 7.03 -9.73 -2.79
C ASP A 23 6.85 -8.36 -2.13
N VAL A 24 6.11 -7.47 -2.81
CA VAL A 24 6.00 -6.08 -2.39
C VAL A 24 5.24 -5.93 -1.07
N ILE A 25 4.12 -6.64 -0.88
CA ILE A 25 3.35 -6.51 0.37
C ILE A 25 4.16 -7.08 1.52
N LEU A 26 4.73 -8.27 1.37
CA LEU A 26 5.52 -8.89 2.43
C LEU A 26 6.71 -8.01 2.82
N SER A 27 7.39 -7.41 1.84
CA SER A 27 8.51 -6.51 2.09
C SER A 27 8.05 -5.23 2.79
N LEU A 28 6.95 -4.62 2.36
CA LEU A 28 6.37 -3.45 3.06
C LEU A 28 6.03 -3.78 4.51
N ARG A 29 5.40 -4.93 4.78
CA ARG A 29 5.08 -5.39 6.15
C ARG A 29 6.33 -5.53 7.02
N GLN A 30 7.42 -6.06 6.45
CA GLN A 30 8.71 -6.12 7.16
C GLN A 30 9.24 -4.72 7.50
N GLN A 31 9.11 -3.75 6.60
CA GLN A 31 9.53 -2.37 6.86
C GLN A 31 8.66 -1.67 7.91
N ILE A 32 7.33 -1.87 7.87
CA ILE A 32 6.42 -1.38 8.93
C ILE A 32 6.87 -1.91 10.29
N ALA A 33 7.12 -3.22 10.39
CA ALA A 33 7.54 -3.85 11.64
C ALA A 33 8.94 -3.38 12.11
N HIS A 34 9.91 -3.34 11.19
CA HIS A 34 11.28 -2.94 11.47
C HIS A 34 11.38 -1.50 12.01
N HIS A 35 10.66 -0.57 11.37
CA HIS A 35 10.64 0.83 11.78
C HIS A 35 9.54 1.18 12.80
N ARG A 36 8.71 0.19 13.17
CA ARG A 36 7.59 0.29 14.12
C ARG A 36 6.56 1.35 13.73
N LEU A 37 6.26 1.45 12.43
CA LEU A 37 5.38 2.49 11.89
C LEU A 37 3.93 2.26 12.34
N GLN A 38 3.27 3.33 12.77
CA GLN A 38 1.89 3.26 13.28
C GLN A 38 0.85 3.88 12.33
N ALA A 39 1.26 4.84 11.50
CA ALA A 39 0.38 5.52 10.55
C ALA A 39 1.16 5.83 9.26
N ALA A 40 1.41 4.80 8.47
CA ALA A 40 2.22 4.89 7.26
C ALA A 40 1.37 5.04 6.00
N PHE A 41 1.98 5.63 4.96
CA PHE A 41 1.43 5.71 3.63
C PHE A 41 2.53 5.67 2.57
N ILE A 42 2.17 5.29 1.34
CA ILE A 42 3.08 5.35 0.20
C ILE A 42 3.09 6.79 -0.34
N ALA A 43 4.21 7.48 -0.18
CA ALA A 43 4.41 8.84 -0.66
C ALA A 43 4.89 8.90 -2.12
N GLY A 44 5.56 7.84 -2.57
CA GLY A 44 6.01 7.71 -3.96
C GLY A 44 6.49 6.30 -4.27
N SER A 45 6.31 5.89 -5.52
CA SER A 45 6.68 4.57 -6.00
C SER A 45 7.04 4.61 -7.48
N VAL A 46 8.16 3.99 -7.86
CA VAL A 46 8.54 3.76 -9.27
C VAL A 46 9.20 2.39 -9.36
N GLY A 47 8.83 1.59 -10.35
CA GLY A 47 9.43 0.27 -10.50
C GLY A 47 8.69 -0.64 -11.45
N SER A 48 8.98 -1.93 -11.36
CA SER A 48 8.42 -2.92 -12.26
C SER A 48 8.09 -4.24 -11.58
N LEU A 49 7.10 -4.95 -12.12
CA LEU A 49 6.64 -6.24 -11.60
C LEU A 49 6.67 -7.32 -12.68
N THR A 50 6.91 -8.56 -12.23
CA THR A 50 6.83 -9.78 -13.05
C THR A 50 5.47 -10.44 -12.84
N ASN A 51 5.18 -10.82 -11.59
CA ASN A 51 3.86 -11.35 -11.21
C ASN A 51 3.05 -10.24 -10.55
N VAL A 52 1.75 -10.21 -10.85
CA VAL A 52 0.81 -9.20 -10.36
C VAL A 52 -0.45 -9.91 -9.87
N ALA A 53 -0.89 -9.54 -8.68
CA ALA A 53 -2.09 -10.02 -8.04
C ALA A 53 -2.98 -8.83 -7.67
N LEU A 54 -4.13 -8.71 -8.35
CA LEU A 54 -5.07 -7.60 -8.18
C LEU A 54 -6.47 -8.15 -7.89
N ARG A 55 -7.14 -7.62 -6.89
CA ARG A 55 -8.59 -7.78 -6.73
C ARG A 55 -9.28 -6.58 -7.37
N PHE A 56 -10.06 -6.84 -8.41
CA PHE A 56 -10.78 -5.79 -9.13
C PHE A 56 -11.99 -5.29 -8.33
N ALA A 57 -12.50 -4.12 -8.73
CA ALA A 57 -13.60 -3.46 -8.04
C ALA A 57 -14.82 -4.39 -7.87
N GLY A 58 -15.23 -4.59 -6.62
CA GLY A 58 -16.39 -5.40 -6.25
C GLY A 58 -16.25 -6.90 -6.51
N GLN A 59 -15.05 -7.40 -6.82
CA GLN A 59 -14.79 -8.82 -7.02
C GLN A 59 -14.19 -9.44 -5.77
N ASP A 60 -14.58 -10.67 -5.45
CA ASP A 60 -13.97 -11.43 -4.34
C ASP A 60 -12.71 -12.17 -4.76
N ILE A 61 -12.61 -12.51 -6.05
CA ILE A 61 -11.52 -13.32 -6.60
C ILE A 61 -10.34 -12.42 -6.97
N THR A 62 -9.15 -12.87 -6.60
CA THR A 62 -7.90 -12.24 -7.03
C THR A 62 -7.59 -12.62 -8.47
N HIS A 63 -7.42 -11.61 -9.32
CA HIS A 63 -6.90 -11.75 -10.67
C HIS A 63 -5.37 -11.83 -10.63
N HIS A 64 -4.82 -12.87 -11.23
CA HIS A 64 -3.38 -13.07 -11.34
C HIS A 64 -2.94 -12.94 -12.80
N THR A 65 -1.83 -12.25 -13.02
CA THR A 65 -1.19 -12.16 -14.33
C THR A 65 0.33 -12.08 -14.19
N THR A 66 1.04 -12.57 -15.20
CA THR A 66 2.50 -12.59 -15.26
C THR A 66 2.94 -11.98 -16.59
N GLY A 67 3.96 -11.13 -16.55
CA GLY A 67 4.45 -10.41 -17.73
C GLY A 67 5.53 -9.41 -17.37
N LYS A 68 5.66 -8.36 -18.19
CA LYS A 68 6.53 -7.22 -17.89
C LYS A 68 5.67 -6.00 -17.65
N PHE A 69 5.56 -5.61 -16.39
CA PHE A 69 4.74 -4.48 -16.00
C PHE A 69 5.62 -3.36 -15.44
N GLU A 70 5.28 -2.12 -15.79
CA GLU A 70 5.76 -0.93 -15.11
C GLU A 70 4.71 -0.50 -14.08
N ILE A 71 5.13 -0.13 -12.87
CA ILE A 71 4.27 0.42 -11.84
C ILE A 71 4.00 1.89 -12.20
N VAL A 72 2.75 2.20 -12.50
CA VAL A 72 2.29 3.57 -12.78
C VAL A 72 1.92 4.29 -11.49
N SER A 73 1.36 3.56 -10.53
CA SER A 73 1.02 4.08 -9.20
C SER A 73 0.89 2.94 -8.20
N LEU A 74 1.50 3.09 -7.03
CA LEU A 74 1.20 2.33 -5.83
C LEU A 74 0.87 3.32 -4.72
N ILE A 75 -0.34 3.24 -4.20
CA ILE A 75 -0.84 4.16 -3.17
C ILE A 75 -1.57 3.39 -2.09
N GLY A 76 -1.51 3.87 -0.85
CA GLY A 76 -2.32 3.33 0.21
C GLY A 76 -1.78 3.64 1.60
N THR A 77 -2.48 3.10 2.60
CA THR A 77 -2.16 3.25 4.02
C THR A 77 -1.76 1.92 4.63
N LEU A 78 -0.82 1.95 5.57
CA LEU A 78 -0.34 0.78 6.31
C LEU A 78 -0.21 1.12 7.80
N ASP A 79 -0.49 0.15 8.64
CA ASP A 79 -0.28 0.21 10.09
C ASP A 79 0.29 -1.11 10.61
N ALA A 80 0.42 -1.26 11.93
CA ALA A 80 1.00 -2.45 12.52
C ALA A 80 0.24 -3.75 12.21
N GLN A 81 -1.04 -3.70 11.86
CA GLN A 81 -1.90 -4.88 11.68
C GLN A 81 -2.26 -5.15 10.22
N GLY A 82 -2.36 -4.12 9.38
CA GLY A 82 -2.71 -4.32 7.98
C GLY A 82 -2.40 -3.16 7.05
N GLU A 83 -2.91 -3.28 5.84
CA GLU A 83 -2.67 -2.38 4.73
C GLU A 83 -3.91 -2.25 3.85
N HIS A 84 -4.02 -1.11 3.18
CA HIS A 84 -5.00 -0.91 2.12
C HIS A 84 -4.24 -0.27 0.95
N LEU A 85 -3.76 -1.11 0.04
CA LEU A 85 -2.91 -0.71 -1.09
C LEU A 85 -3.68 -0.89 -2.39
N HIS A 86 -3.65 0.14 -3.24
CA HIS A 86 -4.10 0.07 -4.62
C HIS A 86 -2.91 0.22 -5.55
N LEU A 87 -2.96 -0.54 -6.65
CA LEU A 87 -1.89 -0.62 -7.64
C LEU A 87 -2.46 -0.37 -9.03
N ALA A 88 -1.76 0.45 -9.81
CA ALA A 88 -1.93 0.60 -11.25
C ALA A 88 -0.62 0.25 -11.96
N ILE A 89 -0.73 -0.61 -12.98
CA ILE A 89 0.39 -1.12 -13.76
C ILE A 89 0.13 -0.95 -15.25
N ALA A 90 1.18 -0.71 -16.03
CA ALA A 90 1.13 -0.69 -17.49
C ALA A 90 1.88 -1.89 -18.07
N ASP A 91 1.31 -2.54 -19.09
CA ASP A 91 1.99 -3.60 -19.84
C ASP A 91 2.89 -3.06 -20.96
N GLU A 92 3.51 -3.96 -21.72
CA GLU A 92 4.41 -3.64 -22.85
C GLU A 92 3.74 -2.83 -23.98
N THR A 93 2.40 -2.76 -24.01
CA THR A 93 1.63 -1.95 -24.97
C THR A 93 1.18 -0.60 -24.40
N GLY A 94 1.46 -0.33 -23.12
CA GLY A 94 1.00 0.84 -22.39
C GLY A 94 -0.43 0.72 -21.87
N LYS A 95 -1.08 -0.44 -21.98
CA LYS A 95 -2.41 -0.67 -21.42
C LYS A 95 -2.30 -0.76 -19.91
N VAL A 96 -3.15 -0.01 -19.21
CA VAL A 96 -3.17 0.04 -17.74
C VAL A 96 -4.20 -0.93 -17.17
N LEU A 97 -3.78 -1.68 -16.15
CA LEU A 97 -4.65 -2.44 -15.26
C LEU A 97 -4.52 -1.87 -13.85
N GLY A 98 -5.62 -1.87 -13.09
CA GLY A 98 -5.59 -1.39 -11.72
C GLY A 98 -6.61 -2.07 -10.82
N GLY A 99 -6.32 -2.09 -9.54
CA GLY A 99 -7.19 -2.70 -8.53
C GLY A 99 -6.60 -2.63 -7.13
N HIS A 100 -7.26 -3.32 -6.20
CA HIS A 100 -6.74 -3.53 -4.86
C HIS A 100 -5.59 -4.53 -4.94
N MET A 101 -4.44 -4.16 -4.41
CA MET A 101 -3.22 -4.96 -4.46
C MET A 101 -3.34 -6.13 -3.48
N MET A 102 -3.02 -7.32 -3.96
CA MET A 102 -3.00 -8.54 -3.16
C MET A 102 -1.57 -9.08 -3.05
N PRO A 103 -1.26 -9.93 -2.04
CA PRO A 103 0.01 -10.65 -2.00
C PRO A 103 0.24 -11.46 -3.28
N GLY A 104 1.49 -11.59 -3.70
CA GLY A 104 1.91 -12.24 -4.94
C GLY A 104 2.42 -11.28 -6.02
N CYS A 105 2.48 -9.98 -5.73
CA CYS A 105 3.11 -9.00 -6.62
C CYS A 105 4.63 -9.03 -6.41
N THR A 106 5.40 -9.45 -7.42
CA THR A 106 6.86 -9.64 -7.31
C THR A 106 7.63 -8.69 -8.21
N VAL A 107 8.69 -8.10 -7.66
CA VAL A 107 9.53 -7.13 -8.36
C VAL A 107 10.26 -7.78 -9.52
N ARG A 108 10.28 -7.09 -10.68
CA ARG A 108 11.00 -7.57 -11.87
C ARG A 108 12.43 -7.06 -11.94
N THR A 109 12.65 -5.75 -11.86
CA THR A 109 14.00 -5.14 -11.89
C THR A 109 14.32 -4.33 -10.65
N THR A 110 13.38 -3.50 -10.22
CA THR A 110 13.49 -2.62 -9.06
C THR A 110 12.11 -2.16 -8.65
N LEU A 111 11.94 -1.86 -7.37
CA LEU A 111 10.85 -1.04 -6.89
C LEU A 111 11.39 -0.05 -5.86
N GLU A 112 11.45 1.21 -6.26
CA GLU A 112 11.88 2.33 -5.44
C GLU A 112 10.65 2.92 -4.74
N LEU A 113 10.73 3.02 -3.42
CA LEU A 113 9.61 3.43 -2.57
C LEU A 113 10.03 4.54 -1.63
N VAL A 114 9.14 5.51 -1.47
CA VAL A 114 9.17 6.48 -0.39
C VAL A 114 7.95 6.24 0.48
N ILE A 115 8.18 5.83 1.73
CA ILE A 115 7.16 5.59 2.75
C ILE A 115 7.13 6.82 3.65
N GLY A 116 5.95 7.41 3.86
CA GLY A 116 5.74 8.45 4.86
C GLY A 116 5.09 7.86 6.12
N GLU A 117 5.49 8.35 7.30
CA GLU A 117 4.79 8.10 8.57
C GLU A 117 4.33 9.42 9.19
N LEU A 118 3.06 9.45 9.61
CA LEU A 118 2.49 10.53 10.40
C LEU A 118 2.83 10.32 11.88
N GLU A 119 3.86 10.99 12.38
CA GLU A 119 4.46 10.74 13.71
C GLU A 119 3.53 10.93 14.92
N LYS A 120 2.50 11.77 14.80
CA LYS A 120 1.51 12.07 15.86
C LYS A 120 0.20 11.33 15.69
N THR A 121 0.13 10.43 14.71
CA THR A 121 -1.10 9.73 14.34
C THR A 121 -0.93 8.24 14.55
N ASN A 122 -2.02 7.58 14.89
CA ASN A 122 -2.13 6.13 14.94
C ASN A 122 -3.27 5.68 14.01
N PHE A 123 -2.99 4.70 13.17
CA PHE A 123 -3.97 4.03 12.32
C PHE A 123 -4.34 2.68 12.93
N THR A 124 -5.64 2.42 12.97
CA THR A 124 -6.20 1.08 13.22
C THR A 124 -7.28 0.81 12.19
N ARG A 125 -7.76 -0.43 12.12
CA ARG A 125 -8.96 -0.77 11.37
C ARG A 125 -9.98 -1.38 12.30
N GLU A 126 -11.22 -0.93 12.20
CA GLU A 126 -12.32 -1.40 13.05
C GLU A 126 -13.55 -1.74 12.18
N PRO A 127 -14.39 -2.70 12.62
CA PRO A 127 -15.61 -3.05 11.90
C PRO A 127 -16.52 -1.84 11.69
N CYS A 128 -16.87 -1.57 10.44
CA CYS A 128 -17.78 -0.49 10.06
C CYS A 128 -19.15 -1.06 9.64
N PRO A 129 -20.24 -0.79 10.39
CA PRO A 129 -21.57 -1.28 10.03
C PRO A 129 -22.12 -0.73 8.71
N LEU A 130 -21.58 0.40 8.22
CA LEU A 130 -22.04 1.03 6.98
C LEU A 130 -21.46 0.35 5.74
N SER A 131 -20.19 -0.06 5.78
CA SER A 131 -19.52 -0.70 4.64
C SER A 131 -19.52 -2.23 4.74
N GLY A 132 -19.63 -2.79 5.94
CA GLY A 132 -19.48 -4.22 6.18
C GLY A 132 -18.02 -4.70 6.23
N TYR A 133 -17.05 -3.78 6.19
CA TYR A 133 -15.62 -4.08 6.23
C TYR A 133 -14.94 -3.46 7.45
N GLU A 134 -13.69 -3.86 7.70
CA GLU A 134 -12.82 -3.14 8.64
C GLU A 134 -12.27 -1.88 7.96
N GLU A 135 -12.59 -0.71 8.52
CA GLU A 135 -12.27 0.59 7.94
C GLU A 135 -11.27 1.36 8.78
N LEU A 136 -10.54 2.27 8.14
CA LEU A 136 -9.50 3.09 8.77
C LEU A 136 -10.08 3.96 9.89
N ILE A 137 -9.51 3.84 11.09
CA ILE A 137 -9.70 4.73 12.23
C ILE A 137 -8.42 5.52 12.45
N ILE A 138 -8.58 6.82 12.69
CA ILE A 138 -7.48 7.77 12.84
C ILE A 138 -7.55 8.38 14.24
N THR A 139 -6.50 8.18 15.03
CA THR A 139 -6.39 8.69 16.40
C THR A 139 -5.07 9.40 16.62
N SER A 140 -4.99 10.21 17.69
CA SER A 140 -3.72 10.79 18.12
C SER A 140 -2.86 9.73 18.80
N ARG A 141 -1.55 9.83 18.60
CA ARG A 141 -0.54 9.06 19.31
C ARG A 141 -0.17 9.69 20.66
#